data_AF-A0A665W8W6-F1
#
_entry.id   AF-A0A665W8W6-F1
#
_cell.length_a   1.000
_cell.length_b   1.000
_cell.length_c   1.000
_cell.angle_alpha   90.00
_cell.angle_beta   90.00
_cell.angle_gamma   90.00
#
_symmetry.space_group_name_H-M   'P 1'
#
loop_
_entity.id
_entity.type
_entity.pdbx_description
1 polymer ?
#
loop_
_entity_poly.entity_id
_entity_poly.type
_entity_poly.pdbx_seq_one_letter_code
_entity_poly.pdbx_strand_id
1 'polypeptide(L)'
;MNSLLCLFIVAAAYSAVNAKESPPKVQVYSYQPGEYGKENTLICHDWHFHLTKSVSFTPSDGQKYTCRVTHRNMRKDYAWEPNM
;
A
#
# COMPACT_ATOMS: atom_id res chain seq x y z
N MET A 1 -28.03 37.90 -4.46
CA MET A 1 -28.21 36.61 -3.78
C MET A 1 -27.98 35.49 -4.79
N ASN A 2 -26.73 35.20 -5.16
CA ASN A 2 -26.38 34.09 -6.06
C ASN A 2 -24.86 33.79 -6.04
N SER A 3 -24.03 34.83 -5.92
CA SER A 3 -22.56 34.70 -5.87
C SER A 3 -22.05 33.94 -4.63
N LEU A 4 -22.64 34.17 -3.46
CA LEU A 4 -22.28 33.44 -2.23
C LEU A 4 -22.57 31.94 -2.35
N LEU A 5 -23.69 31.57 -2.98
CA LEU A 5 -24.07 30.17 -3.17
C LEU A 5 -23.05 29.45 -4.07
N CYS A 6 -22.59 30.11 -5.13
CA CYS A 6 -21.54 29.59 -6.01
C CYS A 6 -20.21 29.40 -5.27
N LEU A 7 -19.82 30.33 -4.40
CA LEU A 7 -18.58 30.22 -3.63
C LEU A 7 -18.60 29.00 -2.69
N PHE A 8 -19.73 28.73 -2.03
CA PHE A 8 -19.87 27.54 -1.20
C PHE A 8 -19.78 26.24 -2.01
N ILE A 9 -20.39 26.18 -3.19
CA ILE A 9 -20.32 25.01 -4.08
C ILE A 9 -18.88 24.78 -4.57
N VAL A 10 -18.18 25.84 -4.96
CA VAL A 10 -16.78 25.75 -5.40
C VAL A 10 -15.88 25.31 -4.25
N ALA A 11 -16.07 25.84 -3.05
CA ALA A 11 -15.31 25.44 -1.87
C ALA A 11 -15.55 23.96 -1.52
N ALA A 12 -16.80 23.50 -1.55
CA ALA A 12 -17.15 22.11 -1.28
C ALA A 12 -16.55 21.15 -2.34
N ALA A 13 -16.62 21.51 -3.62
CA ALA A 13 -16.00 20.75 -4.70
C ALA A 13 -14.48 20.67 -4.55
N TYR A 14 -13.83 21.78 -4.19
CA TYR A 14 -12.38 21.82 -3.95
C TYR A 14 -11.96 20.90 -2.80
N SER A 15 -12.70 20.91 -1.69
CA SER A 15 -12.44 20.00 -0.56
C SER A 15 -12.63 18.52 -0.92
N ALA A 16 -13.59 18.19 -1.79
CA ALA A 16 -13.82 16.82 -2.23
C ALA A 16 -12.68 16.29 -3.12
N VAL A 17 -12.09 17.13 -3.98
CA VAL A 17 -10.94 16.77 -4.83
C VAL A 17 -9.69 16.48 -4.00
N ASN A 18 -9.52 17.13 -2.85
CA ASN A 18 -8.36 16.93 -1.97
C ASN A 18 -8.42 15.58 -1.19
N ALA A 19 -9.60 14.96 -1.09
CA ALA A 19 -9.86 13.90 -0.09
C ALA A 19 -9.31 12.50 -0.39
N LYS A 20 -8.40 12.28 -1.35
CA LYS A 20 -7.87 10.92 -1.63
C LYS A 20 -6.39 10.87 -1.95
N GLU A 21 -5.59 11.30 -0.99
CA GLU A 21 -4.13 11.18 -1.04
C GLU A 21 -3.65 10.19 0.02
N SER A 22 -3.76 8.88 -0.22
CA SER A 22 -3.05 7.89 0.60
C SER A 22 -2.40 6.83 -0.30
N PRO A 23 -1.26 6.24 0.10
CA PRO A 23 -0.71 5.11 -0.63
C PRO A 23 -1.70 3.95 -0.68
N PRO A 24 -1.76 3.21 -1.80
CA PRO A 24 -2.67 2.08 -1.94
C PRO A 24 -2.44 1.02 -0.85
N LYS A 25 -3.51 0.31 -0.49
CA LYS A 25 -3.47 -0.76 0.52
C LYS A 25 -3.12 -2.07 -0.16
N VAL A 26 -1.85 -2.43 -0.06
CA VAL A 26 -1.31 -3.67 -0.63
C VAL A 26 -1.44 -4.83 0.36
N GLN A 27 -1.53 -6.04 -0.18
CA GLN A 27 -1.33 -7.30 0.54
C GLN A 27 0.13 -7.73 0.40
N VAL A 28 0.72 -8.20 1.50
CA VAL A 28 2.09 -8.74 1.52
C VAL A 28 2.02 -10.18 2.01
N TYR A 29 2.51 -11.12 1.21
CA TYR A 29 2.46 -12.56 1.50
C TYR A 29 3.62 -13.28 0.83
N SER A 30 3.89 -14.52 1.25
CA SER A 30 4.88 -15.39 0.61
C SER A 30 4.20 -16.41 -0.31
N TYR A 31 4.90 -16.84 -1.36
CA TYR A 31 4.38 -17.84 -2.30
C TYR A 31 4.22 -19.22 -1.64
N GLN A 32 5.19 -19.62 -0.83
CA GLN A 32 5.18 -20.84 -0.02
C GLN A 32 4.96 -20.50 1.46
N PRO A 33 4.66 -21.49 2.33
CA PRO A 33 4.63 -21.29 3.77
C PRO A 33 5.90 -20.57 4.29
N GLY A 34 5.73 -19.68 5.28
CA GLY A 34 6.79 -18.84 5.84
C GLY A 34 7.78 -19.58 6.73
N GLU A 35 8.33 -20.70 6.26
CA GLU A 35 9.31 -21.49 7.01
C GLU A 35 10.70 -20.82 6.99
N TYR A 36 11.29 -20.66 8.17
CA TYR A 36 12.63 -20.10 8.30
C TYR A 36 13.70 -20.97 7.64
N GLY A 37 14.67 -20.33 6.99
CA GLY A 37 15.79 -20.99 6.33
C GLY A 37 15.47 -21.63 4.97
N LYS A 38 14.21 -21.58 4.52
CA LYS A 38 13.80 -22.06 3.19
C LYS A 38 13.65 -20.90 2.22
N GLU A 39 14.15 -21.08 0.99
CA GLU A 39 13.93 -20.10 -0.07
C GLU A 39 12.43 -19.93 -0.35
N ASN A 40 12.02 -18.69 -0.58
CA ASN A 40 10.66 -18.33 -0.87
C ASN A 40 10.62 -17.06 -1.75
N THR A 41 9.43 -16.69 -2.21
CA THR A 41 9.19 -15.45 -2.94
C THR A 41 8.23 -14.57 -2.15
N LEU A 42 8.68 -13.37 -1.80
CA LEU A 42 7.85 -12.35 -1.17
C LEU A 42 7.06 -11.62 -2.25
N ILE A 43 5.75 -11.50 -2.08
CA ILE A 43 4.83 -10.89 -3.02
C ILE A 43 4.14 -9.68 -2.38
N CYS A 44 4.16 -8.56 -3.10
CA CYS A 44 3.41 -7.35 -2.78
C CYS A 44 2.38 -7.11 -3.88
N HIS A 45 1.10 -7.17 -3.53
CA HIS A 45 0.00 -7.16 -4.50
C HIS A 45 -1.09 -6.14 -4.12
N ASP A 46 -1.56 -5.38 -5.10
CA ASP A 46 -2.77 -4.57 -5.00
C ASP A 46 -3.68 -4.80 -6.21
N TRP A 47 -4.90 -5.26 -5.93
CA TRP A 47 -5.87 -5.57 -6.97
C TRP A 47 -6.55 -4.34 -7.57
N HIS A 48 -6.68 -3.24 -6.82
CA HIS A 48 -7.33 -2.01 -7.30
C HIS A 48 -6.44 -1.28 -8.31
N PHE A 49 -5.13 -1.40 -8.16
CA PHE A 49 -4.13 -0.73 -8.99
C PHE A 49 -3.43 -1.69 -9.95
N HIS A 50 -3.83 -2.98 -9.99
CA HIS A 50 -3.21 -4.02 -10.81
C HIS A 50 -1.67 -4.06 -10.68
N LEU A 51 -1.18 -3.89 -9.45
CA LEU A 51 0.23 -3.82 -9.13
C LEU A 51 0.69 -5.12 -8.48
N THR A 52 1.72 -5.75 -9.05
CA THR A 52 2.40 -6.90 -8.47
C THR A 52 3.91 -6.69 -8.49
N LYS A 53 4.56 -6.84 -7.34
CA LYS A 53 6.01 -6.86 -7.20
C LYS A 53 6.42 -8.09 -6.39
N SER A 54 7.51 -8.74 -6.79
CA SER A 54 8.02 -9.92 -6.11
C SER A 54 9.54 -9.87 -5.97
N VAL A 55 10.05 -10.55 -4.95
CA VAL A 55 11.49 -10.71 -4.71
C VAL A 55 11.75 -12.04 -4.02
N SER A 56 12.82 -12.74 -4.42
CA SER A 56 13.27 -13.95 -3.74
C SER A 56 13.90 -13.59 -2.40
N PHE A 57 13.60 -14.39 -1.36
CA PHE A 57 14.16 -14.20 -0.03
C PHE A 57 14.22 -15.53 0.74
N THR A 58 15.03 -15.57 1.78
CA THR A 58 15.11 -16.69 2.72
C THR A 58 14.74 -16.15 4.10
N PRO A 59 13.53 -16.43 4.63
CA PRO A 59 13.09 -15.93 5.92
C PRO A 59 14.05 -16.35 7.04
N SER A 60 14.41 -15.41 7.91
CA SER A 60 15.24 -15.68 9.09
C SER A 60 14.60 -15.07 10.32
N ASP A 61 14.82 -15.69 11.48
CA ASP A 61 14.30 -15.20 12.75
C ASP A 61 14.87 -13.80 13.08
N GLY A 62 14.02 -12.93 13.60
CA GLY A 62 14.36 -11.53 13.88
C GLY A 62 14.54 -10.62 12.66
N GLN A 63 14.48 -11.13 11.41
CA GLN A 63 14.52 -10.30 10.22
C GLN A 63 13.12 -9.80 9.83
N LYS A 64 13.03 -8.51 9.48
CA LYS A 64 11.79 -7.88 9.04
C LYS A 64 11.83 -7.63 7.54
N TYR A 65 10.84 -8.16 6.84
CA TYR A 65 10.65 -7.91 5.41
C TYR A 65 9.42 -7.03 5.20
N THR A 66 9.53 -6.04 4.31
CA THR A 66 8.47 -5.06 4.09
C THR A 66 8.30 -4.73 2.61
N CYS A 67 7.06 -4.59 2.16
CA CYS A 67 6.76 -3.86 0.93
C CYS A 67 6.60 -2.37 1.24
N ARG A 68 7.48 -1.54 0.69
CA ARG A 68 7.40 -0.08 0.78
C ARG A 68 6.65 0.48 -0.42
N VAL A 69 5.51 1.10 -0.17
CA VAL A 69 4.67 1.70 -1.20
C VAL A 69 4.86 3.21 -1.16
N THR A 70 5.23 3.78 -2.30
CA THR A 70 5.35 5.22 -2.47
C THR A 70 4.26 5.70 -3.41
N HIS A 71 3.43 6.63 -2.95
CA HIS A 71 2.41 7.30 -3.75
C HIS A 71 2.57 8.81 -3.55
N ARG A 72 3.02 9.50 -4.61
CA ARG A 72 3.46 10.91 -4.56
C ARG A 72 4.55 11.09 -3.48
N ASN A 73 4.33 11.96 -2.51
CA ASN A 73 5.27 12.27 -1.42
C ASN A 73 5.05 11.41 -0.16
N MET A 74 4.12 10.45 -0.19
CA MET A 74 3.80 9.59 0.95
C MET A 74 4.42 8.22 0.79
N ARG A 75 4.95 7.71 1.90
CA ARG A 75 5.52 6.36 2.00
C ARG A 75 4.78 5.58 3.07
N LYS A 76 4.46 4.32 2.77
CA LYS A 76 3.86 3.40 3.72
C LYS A 76 4.48 2.03 3.59
N ASP A 77 4.92 1.48 4.72
CA ASP A 77 5.57 0.19 4.80
C ASP A 77 4.57 -0.86 5.29
N TYR A 78 4.48 -1.98 4.58
CA TYR A 78 3.63 -3.12 4.89
C TYR A 78 4.53 -4.32 5.23
N ALA A 79 4.45 -4.82 6.46
CA ALA A 79 5.28 -5.92 6.93
C ALA A 79 4.72 -7.27 6.46
N TRP A 80 5.63 -8.17 6.11
CA TRP A 80 5.34 -9.59 5.95
C TRP A 80 5.36 -10.28 7.32
N GLU A 81 4.45 -11.22 7.53
CA GLU A 81 4.42 -12.08 8.71
C GLU A 81 4.49 -13.56 8.28
N PRO A 82 5.31 -14.40 8.93
CA PRO A 82 5.46 -15.82 8.58
C PRO A 82 4.19 -16.67 8.70
N ASN A 83 3.20 -16.20 9.47
CA ASN A 83 2.02 -16.97 9.90
C ASN A 83 0.70 -16.51 9.24
N MET A 84 0.74 -15.75 8.14
CA MET A 84 -0.45 -15.40 7.35
C MET A 84 -0.69 -16.35 6.18
#